data_AF-A0A7M7JFD7-F1
#
_entry.id   AF-A0A7M7JFD7-F1
#
_cell.length_a   1.000
_cell.length_b   1.000
_cell.length_c   1.000
_cell.angle_alpha   90.00
_cell.angle_beta   90.00
_cell.angle_gamma   90.00
#
_symmetry.space_group_name_H-M   'P 1'
#
loop_
_entity.id
_entity.type
_entity.pdbx_description
1 polymer ?
#
loop_
_entity_poly.entity_id
_entity_poly.type
_entity_poly.pdbx_seq_one_letter_code
_entity_poly.pdbx_strand_id
1 'polypeptide(L)'
;MRATVGSSSVRGYAKALVPKDINEFLVRERKKEYIEVEAEAPIYSLTGVPEEHITNRMVRIFVPTKSAMQSGTANTDKWEMEFENRERWTNNLMGWTSTGDPLSNMRTQFTSKEQAIAFCEKNGWTYFVEEPAPRRNPKKSYGDNFSWNKRTRVGQK
;
A
#
# COMPACT_ATOMS: atom_id res chain seq x y z
N MET A 1 -89.57 12.06 -6.90
CA MET A 1 -89.36 13.35 -6.22
C MET A 1 -89.01 14.42 -7.25
N ARG A 2 -89.41 15.68 -7.06
CA ARG A 2 -89.08 16.83 -7.96
C ARG A 2 -87.78 17.51 -7.52
N ALA A 3 -87.02 18.11 -8.45
CA ALA A 3 -86.51 19.49 -8.34
C ALA A 3 -85.79 19.98 -9.61
N THR A 4 -85.77 21.31 -9.79
CA THR A 4 -85.04 22.13 -10.79
C THR A 4 -84.22 23.21 -10.02
N VAL A 5 -83.38 24.10 -10.57
CA VAL A 5 -83.13 24.60 -11.94
C VAL A 5 -81.64 25.02 -12.06
N GLY A 6 -81.10 25.22 -13.27
CA GLY A 6 -79.93 26.11 -13.50
C GLY A 6 -78.91 25.58 -14.51
N SER A 7 -78.67 26.14 -15.70
CA SER A 7 -78.49 27.53 -16.16
C SER A 7 -77.03 28.02 -16.16
N SER A 8 -76.54 28.23 -17.39
CA SER A 8 -75.68 29.33 -17.86
C SER A 8 -74.17 29.40 -17.54
N SER A 9 -73.45 29.79 -18.61
CA SER A 9 -72.22 30.61 -18.63
C SER A 9 -70.86 29.93 -18.45
N VAL A 10 -70.34 29.35 -19.53
CA VAL A 10 -68.90 29.10 -19.69
C VAL A 10 -68.25 30.39 -20.25
N ARG A 11 -67.86 31.31 -19.36
CA ARG A 11 -67.02 32.46 -19.71
C ARG A 11 -65.55 32.09 -19.48
N GLY A 12 -64.81 31.87 -20.57
CA GLY A 12 -63.42 31.43 -20.51
C GLY A 12 -62.45 32.51 -20.04
N TYR A 13 -61.29 32.07 -19.54
CA TYR A 13 -60.12 32.92 -19.32
C TYR A 13 -58.88 32.22 -19.86
N ALA A 14 -58.14 32.91 -20.73
CA ALA A 14 -56.90 32.41 -21.31
C ALA A 14 -55.83 32.27 -20.21
N LYS A 15 -55.24 31.08 -20.09
CA LYS A 15 -54.12 30.86 -19.16
C LYS A 15 -52.83 31.17 -19.91
N ALA A 16 -52.14 32.24 -19.50
CA ALA A 16 -50.89 32.66 -20.13
C ALA A 16 -49.83 31.55 -20.06
N LEU A 17 -49.06 31.39 -21.14
CA LEU A 17 -47.86 30.57 -21.15
C LEU A 17 -46.78 31.28 -20.32
N VAL A 18 -46.70 30.94 -19.04
CA VAL A 18 -45.62 31.38 -18.15
C VAL A 18 -44.30 30.79 -18.67
N PRO A 19 -43.26 31.60 -18.93
CA PRO A 19 -41.95 31.07 -19.27
C PRO A 19 -41.45 30.21 -18.10
N LYS A 20 -41.05 28.97 -18.38
CA LYS A 20 -40.41 28.14 -17.35
C LYS A 20 -39.12 28.81 -16.91
N ASP A 21 -38.96 28.98 -15.60
CA ASP A 21 -37.80 29.63 -15.02
C ASP A 21 -36.50 28.94 -15.46
N ILE A 22 -35.50 29.74 -15.81
CA ILE A 22 -34.15 29.27 -16.19
C ILE A 22 -33.54 28.38 -15.10
N ASN A 23 -33.97 28.60 -13.85
CA ASN A 23 -33.58 27.83 -12.67
C ASN A 23 -34.04 26.35 -12.71
N GLU A 24 -35.10 25.97 -13.43
CA GLU A 24 -35.46 24.54 -13.62
C GLU A 24 -34.35 23.79 -14.39
N PHE A 25 -33.65 24.46 -15.31
CA PHE A 25 -32.59 23.83 -16.12
C PHE A 25 -31.25 23.74 -15.39
N LEU A 26 -31.05 24.54 -14.35
CA LEU A 26 -29.86 24.51 -13.49
C LEU A 26 -29.88 23.38 -12.46
N VAL A 27 -31.05 22.78 -12.20
CA VAL A 27 -31.16 21.48 -11.49
C VAL A 27 -30.83 20.32 -12.46
N ARG A 28 -29.73 20.46 -13.19
CA ARG A 28 -29.09 19.33 -13.86
C ARG A 28 -28.50 18.46 -12.76
N GLU A 29 -29.24 17.45 -12.33
CA GLU A 29 -28.79 16.49 -11.32
C GLU A 29 -27.35 16.07 -11.61
N ARG A 30 -26.42 16.49 -10.74
CA ARG A 30 -25.04 16.04 -10.82
C ARG A 30 -25.02 14.58 -10.42
N LYS A 31 -25.23 13.71 -11.40
CA LYS A 31 -24.85 12.29 -11.33
C LYS A 31 -23.47 12.24 -10.69
N LYS A 32 -23.30 11.39 -9.67
CA LYS A 32 -21.99 11.21 -9.00
C LYS A 32 -20.93 11.02 -10.08
N GLU A 33 -19.94 11.91 -10.11
CA GLU A 33 -18.82 11.84 -11.07
C GLU A 33 -17.85 10.67 -10.76
N TYR A 34 -18.08 9.99 -9.63
CA TYR A 34 -17.32 8.85 -9.14
C TYR A 34 -18.18 7.59 -9.14
N ILE A 35 -17.54 6.46 -9.44
CA ILE A 35 -18.10 5.11 -9.35
C ILE A 35 -17.52 4.48 -8.09
N GLU A 36 -18.39 4.03 -7.18
CA GLU A 36 -18.00 3.23 -6.02
C GLU A 36 -17.76 1.79 -6.52
N VAL A 37 -16.51 1.32 -6.43
CA VAL A 37 -16.11 -0.04 -6.84
C VAL A 37 -15.77 -0.83 -5.58
N GLU A 38 -16.60 -1.83 -5.26
CA GLU A 38 -16.47 -2.62 -4.03
C GLU A 38 -15.37 -3.70 -4.10
N ALA A 39 -14.97 -4.10 -5.31
CA ALA A 39 -13.97 -5.13 -5.52
C ALA A 39 -12.56 -4.54 -5.64
N GLU A 40 -11.60 -5.09 -4.88
CA GLU A 40 -10.18 -4.80 -5.08
C GLU A 40 -9.73 -5.37 -6.43
N ALA A 41 -9.64 -4.50 -7.44
CA ALA A 41 -9.20 -4.88 -8.77
C ALA A 41 -7.70 -5.21 -8.76
N PRO A 42 -7.28 -6.45 -9.08
CA PRO A 42 -5.87 -6.79 -9.15
C PRO A 42 -5.21 -6.08 -10.33
N ILE A 43 -4.01 -5.54 -10.11
CA ILE A 43 -3.31 -4.69 -11.08
C ILE A 43 -2.39 -5.52 -11.99
N TYR A 44 -2.14 -6.80 -11.65
CA TYR A 44 -1.14 -7.64 -12.33
C TYR A 44 -1.30 -7.77 -13.85
N SER A 45 -2.53 -7.70 -14.37
CA SER A 45 -2.81 -7.76 -15.81
C SER A 45 -2.45 -6.46 -16.57
N LEU A 46 -2.26 -5.35 -15.86
CA LEU A 46 -1.92 -4.04 -16.40
C LEU A 46 -0.41 -3.73 -16.33
N THR A 47 0.35 -4.39 -15.44
CA THR A 47 1.77 -4.05 -15.21
C THR A 47 2.72 -4.49 -16.33
N GLY A 48 2.28 -5.38 -17.23
CA GLY A 48 3.11 -5.91 -18.32
C GLY A 48 4.20 -6.90 -17.88
N VAL A 49 4.17 -7.34 -16.62
CA VAL A 49 5.08 -8.38 -16.11
C VAL A 49 4.59 -9.76 -16.59
N PRO A 50 5.46 -10.63 -17.15
CA PRO A 50 5.08 -11.98 -17.55
C PRO A 50 4.54 -12.83 -16.37
N GLU A 51 3.52 -13.65 -16.62
CA GLU A 51 2.87 -14.51 -15.62
C GLU A 51 3.86 -15.41 -14.86
N GLU A 52 4.89 -15.92 -15.55
CA GLU A 52 5.98 -16.71 -14.97
C GLU A 52 6.72 -16.02 -13.80
N HIS A 53 6.69 -14.68 -13.75
CA HIS A 53 7.33 -13.90 -12.69
C HIS A 53 6.36 -13.46 -11.60
N ILE A 54 5.06 -13.55 -11.85
CA ILE A 54 4.01 -13.24 -10.86
C ILE A 54 3.78 -14.48 -9.97
N THR A 55 3.63 -15.67 -10.57
CA THR A 55 3.29 -16.89 -9.83
C THR A 55 4.51 -17.62 -9.27
N ASN A 56 5.60 -17.78 -10.04
CA ASN A 56 6.76 -18.58 -9.63
C ASN A 56 7.80 -17.78 -8.81
N ARG A 57 7.35 -16.80 -8.01
CA ARG A 57 8.22 -15.99 -7.16
C ARG A 57 7.56 -15.69 -5.83
N MET A 58 8.37 -15.74 -4.79
CA MET A 58 8.02 -15.28 -3.45
C MET A 58 8.75 -13.98 -3.15
N VAL A 59 8.03 -13.02 -2.57
CA VAL A 59 8.55 -11.75 -2.07
C VAL A 59 8.80 -11.87 -0.57
N ARG A 60 10.00 -11.50 -0.12
CA ARG A 60 10.32 -11.38 1.31
C ARG A 60 10.09 -9.94 1.74
N ILE A 61 9.17 -9.73 2.68
CA ILE A 61 8.91 -8.45 3.34
C ILE A 61 9.60 -8.50 4.70
N PHE A 62 10.57 -7.63 4.93
CA PHE A 62 11.38 -7.62 6.15
C PHE A 62 11.85 -6.20 6.50
N VAL A 63 12.29 -6.00 7.74
CA VAL A 63 13.08 -4.81 8.10
C VAL A 63 14.56 -5.22 8.01
N PRO A 64 15.40 -4.52 7.22
CA PRO A 64 16.78 -4.93 7.04
C PRO A 64 17.53 -4.85 8.37
N THR A 65 18.34 -5.88 8.65
CA THR A 65 19.11 -5.92 9.88
C THR A 65 20.25 -4.90 9.83
N LYS A 66 20.63 -4.40 11.01
CA LYS A 66 21.77 -3.50 11.13
C LYS A 66 23.06 -4.25 10.79
N SER A 67 23.94 -3.62 9.99
CA SER A 67 25.31 -4.10 9.78
C SER A 67 26.06 -4.24 11.11
N ALA A 68 26.60 -5.44 11.38
CA ALA A 68 27.34 -5.73 12.61
C ALA A 68 28.61 -4.89 12.76
N MET A 69 29.21 -4.45 11.64
CA MET A 69 30.44 -3.66 11.62
C MET A 69 30.23 -2.17 11.94
N GLN A 70 28.99 -1.67 11.85
CA GLN A 70 28.69 -0.25 12.05
C GLN A 70 27.84 -0.01 13.32
N SER A 71 27.98 1.14 13.95
CA SER A 71 27.14 1.54 15.08
C SER A 71 25.76 2.03 14.67
N GLY A 72 25.64 2.63 13.47
CA GLY A 72 24.44 3.27 12.92
C GLY A 72 23.18 2.42 12.90
N THR A 73 22.02 3.08 12.93
CA THR A 73 20.69 2.45 13.03
C THR A 73 19.69 2.93 11.98
N ALA A 74 19.93 4.05 11.30
CA ALA A 74 19.00 4.69 10.36
C ALA A 74 18.52 3.82 9.17
N ASN A 75 19.17 2.67 8.90
CA ASN A 75 18.71 1.74 7.88
C ASN A 75 17.59 0.80 8.38
N THR A 76 17.41 0.63 9.70
CA THR A 76 16.52 -0.39 10.29
C THR A 76 15.11 0.14 10.61
N ASP A 77 14.74 1.30 10.07
CA ASP A 77 13.48 1.99 10.39
C ASP A 77 12.44 1.84 9.27
N LYS A 78 12.84 1.34 8.10
CA LYS A 78 11.98 1.11 6.92
C LYS A 78 11.74 -0.37 6.71
N TRP A 79 10.57 -0.70 6.17
CA TRP A 79 10.29 -2.02 5.63
C TRP A 79 10.84 -2.10 4.21
N GLU A 80 11.45 -3.22 3.85
CA GLU A 80 11.92 -3.50 2.49
C GLU A 80 11.23 -4.76 1.97
N MET A 81 10.87 -4.74 0.69
CA MET A 81 10.53 -5.95 -0.06
C MET A 81 11.68 -6.29 -1.01
N GLU A 82 12.00 -7.58 -1.11
CA GLU A 82 12.98 -8.13 -2.04
C GLU A 82 12.44 -9.46 -2.61
N PHE A 83 12.74 -9.75 -3.87
CA PHE A 83 12.38 -11.03 -4.49
C PHE A 83 13.38 -12.14 -4.14
N GLU A 84 12.91 -13.39 -4.15
CA GLU A 84 13.82 -14.54 -4.12
C GLU A 84 14.85 -14.48 -5.28
N ASN A 85 16.09 -14.79 -4.93
CA ASN A 85 17.24 -14.57 -5.78
C ASN A 85 17.54 -15.81 -6.65
N ARG A 86 17.36 -15.69 -7.97
CA ARG A 86 17.60 -16.78 -8.93
C ARG A 86 19.08 -16.99 -9.25
N GLU A 87 19.35 -18.01 -10.07
CA GLU A 87 20.69 -18.40 -10.50
C GLU A 87 21.51 -17.24 -11.11
N ARG A 88 22.80 -17.23 -10.79
CA ARG A 88 23.82 -16.45 -11.49
C ARG A 88 24.96 -17.38 -11.89
N TRP A 89 25.40 -17.24 -13.13
CA TRP A 89 26.49 -18.03 -13.70
C TRP A 89 27.67 -17.13 -14.06
N THR A 90 28.84 -17.74 -14.28
CA THR A 90 30.04 -17.05 -14.75
C THR A 90 30.01 -16.90 -16.28
N ASN A 91 30.31 -15.72 -16.78
CA ASN A 91 30.48 -15.46 -18.20
C ASN A 91 31.83 -16.05 -18.68
N ASN A 92 31.79 -16.94 -19.68
CA ASN A 92 32.96 -17.65 -20.22
C ASN A 92 34.10 -16.73 -20.68
N LEU A 93 33.83 -15.50 -21.13
CA LEU A 93 34.86 -14.60 -21.66
C LEU A 93 35.54 -13.76 -20.56
N MET A 94 34.75 -13.14 -19.68
CA MET A 94 35.23 -12.11 -18.73
C MET A 94 35.14 -12.54 -17.26
N GLY A 95 34.54 -13.70 -16.95
CA GLY A 95 34.32 -14.18 -15.58
C GLY A 95 33.23 -13.42 -14.78
N TRP A 96 32.52 -12.48 -15.40
CA TRP A 96 31.46 -11.70 -14.74
C TRP A 96 30.25 -12.55 -14.35
N THR A 97 29.54 -12.15 -13.28
CA THR A 97 28.30 -12.79 -12.83
C THR A 97 27.11 -12.36 -13.70
N SER A 98 26.74 -13.22 -14.64
CA SER A 98 25.56 -13.04 -15.49
C SER A 98 24.30 -13.63 -14.85
N THR A 99 23.14 -13.09 -15.21
CA THR A 99 21.83 -13.59 -14.77
C THR A 99 20.76 -13.35 -15.84
N GLY A 100 19.74 -14.19 -15.86
CA GLY A 100 18.54 -14.03 -16.69
C GLY A 100 17.37 -13.41 -15.93
N ASP A 101 17.59 -12.93 -14.69
CA ASP A 101 16.53 -12.47 -13.81
C ASP A 101 16.39 -10.94 -13.77
N PRO A 102 15.31 -10.36 -14.35
CA PRO A 102 15.08 -8.91 -14.36
C PRO A 102 14.65 -8.34 -13.00
N LEU A 103 14.09 -9.14 -12.10
CA LEU A 103 13.60 -8.69 -10.78
C LEU A 103 14.66 -8.85 -9.66
N SER A 104 15.78 -9.51 -9.95
CA SER A 104 16.84 -9.86 -8.98
C SER A 104 17.49 -8.67 -8.25
N ASN A 105 17.35 -7.46 -8.76
CA ASN A 105 17.87 -6.22 -8.15
C ASN A 105 16.75 -5.28 -7.68
N MET A 106 15.48 -5.70 -7.73
CA MET A 106 14.36 -4.87 -7.31
C MET A 106 14.24 -4.88 -5.78
N ARG A 107 14.40 -3.70 -5.19
CA ARG A 107 14.14 -3.44 -3.77
C ARG A 107 13.22 -2.22 -3.65
N THR A 108 12.18 -2.33 -2.83
CA THR A 108 11.25 -1.23 -2.60
C THR A 108 11.07 -1.01 -1.11
N GLN A 109 11.18 0.26 -0.69
CA GLN A 109 11.09 0.67 0.70
C GLN A 109 9.69 1.19 1.03
N PHE A 110 9.15 0.77 2.16
CA PHE A 110 7.85 1.14 2.69
C PHE A 110 7.98 1.67 4.12
N THR A 111 7.01 2.50 4.53
CA THR A 111 6.96 3.04 5.89
C THR A 111 6.31 2.07 6.88
N SER A 112 5.42 1.19 6.41
CA SER A 112 4.70 0.23 7.25
C SER A 112 4.58 -1.16 6.61
N LYS A 113 4.34 -2.18 7.46
CA LYS A 113 4.14 -3.58 7.06
C LYS A 113 2.90 -3.75 6.19
N GLU A 114 1.83 -3.05 6.54
CA GLU A 114 0.53 -3.10 5.87
C GLU A 114 0.61 -2.54 4.45
N GLN A 115 1.39 -1.47 4.24
CA GLN A 115 1.64 -0.92 2.90
C GLN A 115 2.40 -1.91 2.00
N ALA A 116 3.40 -2.62 2.54
CA ALA A 116 4.16 -3.61 1.80
C ALA A 116 3.29 -4.83 1.42
N ILE A 117 2.45 -5.30 2.36
CA ILE A 117 1.49 -6.39 2.13
C ILE A 117 0.47 -5.99 1.05
N ALA A 118 -0.22 -4.86 1.22
CA ALA A 118 -1.21 -4.37 0.26
C ALA A 118 -0.62 -4.09 -1.13
N PHE A 119 0.68 -3.76 -1.22
CA PHE A 119 1.37 -3.65 -2.51
C PHE A 119 1.60 -5.01 -3.16
N CYS A 120 1.98 -6.04 -2.41
CA CYS A 120 2.14 -7.40 -2.94
C CYS A 120 0.80 -8.01 -3.37
N GLU A 121 -0.25 -7.84 -2.57
CA GLU A 121 -1.62 -8.29 -2.86
C GLU A 121 -2.16 -7.66 -4.16
N LYS A 122 -2.02 -6.33 -4.32
CA LYS A 122 -2.41 -5.62 -5.55
C LYS A 122 -1.67 -6.08 -6.81
N ASN A 123 -0.43 -6.52 -6.67
CA ASN A 123 0.38 -7.06 -7.77
C ASN A 123 0.25 -8.60 -7.92
N GLY A 124 -0.55 -9.26 -7.08
CA GLY A 124 -0.77 -10.71 -7.14
C GLY A 124 0.47 -11.57 -6.80
N TRP A 125 1.45 -11.03 -6.07
CA TRP A 125 2.66 -11.75 -5.71
C TRP A 125 2.50 -12.54 -4.40
N THR A 126 3.02 -13.76 -4.37
CA THR A 126 3.13 -14.51 -3.10
C THR A 126 4.18 -13.86 -2.21
N TYR A 127 3.90 -13.73 -0.91
CA TYR A 127 4.79 -13.03 0.01
C TYR A 127 4.97 -13.77 1.35
N PHE A 128 6.13 -13.56 1.96
CA PHE A 128 6.47 -14.00 3.31
C PHE A 128 6.91 -12.78 4.13
N VAL A 129 6.37 -12.63 5.34
CA VAL A 129 6.70 -11.51 6.24
C VAL A 129 7.57 -11.98 7.39
N GLU A 130 8.74 -11.36 7.52
CA GLU A 130 9.66 -11.56 8.63
C GLU A 130 9.54 -10.41 9.64
N GLU A 131 9.25 -10.72 10.90
CA GLU A 131 9.05 -9.70 11.91
C GLU A 131 10.39 -9.18 12.48
N PRO A 132 10.55 -7.85 12.67
CA PRO A 132 11.80 -7.27 13.15
C PRO A 132 12.13 -7.73 14.57
N ALA A 133 13.33 -8.31 14.75
CA ALA A 133 13.82 -8.69 16.07
C ALA A 133 13.97 -7.44 16.99
N PRO A 134 13.24 -7.34 18.11
CA PRO A 134 13.29 -6.16 18.96
C PRO A 134 14.63 -6.03 19.66
N ARG A 135 15.24 -4.84 19.59
CA ARG A 135 16.52 -4.58 20.29
C ARG A 135 16.30 -4.46 21.79
N ARG A 136 16.84 -5.40 22.55
CA ARG A 136 16.89 -5.31 24.02
C ARG A 136 17.85 -4.19 24.45
N ASN A 137 17.33 -3.17 25.12
CA ASN A 137 18.12 -2.11 25.76
C ASN A 137 18.57 -2.59 27.17
N PRO A 138 19.84 -2.96 27.39
CA PRO A 138 20.32 -3.35 28.71
C PRO A 138 20.48 -2.11 29.61
N LYS A 139 20.14 -2.25 30.89
CA LYS A 139 20.53 -1.26 31.92
C LYS A 139 22.05 -1.30 32.06
N LYS A 140 22.71 -0.15 31.94
CA LYS A 140 24.17 0.01 32.11
C LYS A 140 24.42 1.12 33.13
N SER A 141 25.14 0.80 34.19
CA SER A 141 25.64 1.77 35.18
C SER A 141 27.16 1.74 35.17
N TYR A 142 27.80 2.91 35.06
CA TYR A 142 29.27 2.98 35.08
C TYR A 142 29.85 2.64 36.47
N GLY A 143 29.07 2.81 37.55
CA GLY A 143 29.47 2.41 38.90
C GLY A 143 29.61 0.89 39.07
N ASP A 144 28.84 0.10 38.31
CA ASP A 144 28.85 -1.36 38.41
C ASP A 144 30.21 -1.95 37.98
N ASN A 145 30.96 -1.23 37.14
CA ASN A 145 32.32 -1.55 36.71
C ASN A 145 33.34 -1.54 37.86
N PHE A 146 33.01 -0.96 39.03
CA PHE A 146 33.90 -0.83 40.20
C PHE A 146 33.29 -1.41 41.48
N SER A 147 32.27 -2.26 41.35
CA SER A 147 31.56 -2.87 42.47
C SER A 147 32.47 -3.63 43.45
N TRP A 148 32.37 -3.33 44.75
CA TRP A 148 33.13 -4.00 45.81
C TRP A 148 32.85 -5.52 45.91
N ASN A 149 31.58 -5.92 45.83
CA ASN A 149 31.12 -7.30 46.06
C ASN A 149 30.25 -7.85 44.92
N LYS A 150 30.56 -7.50 43.66
CA LYS A 150 29.92 -8.09 42.47
C LYS A 150 30.99 -8.43 41.43
N ARG A 151 30.69 -9.43 40.58
CA ARG A 151 31.58 -9.91 39.52
C ARG A 151 31.63 -8.99 38.28
N THR A 152 30.95 -7.85 38.34
CA THR A 152 30.93 -6.81 37.28
C THR A 152 32.16 -5.91 37.32
N ARG A 153 33.00 -6.00 38.35
CA ARG A 153 34.23 -5.22 38.45
C ARG A 153 35.20 -5.55 37.31
N VAL A 154 35.54 -4.55 36.48
CA VAL A 154 36.50 -4.70 35.39
C VAL A 154 37.94 -4.70 35.92
N GLY A 155 38.83 -5.46 35.27
CA GLY A 155 40.24 -5.55 35.67
C GLY A 155 41.07 -4.34 35.22
N GLN A 156 40.74 -3.77 34.05
CA GLN A 156 41.35 -2.59 33.45
C GLN A 156 40.26 -1.79 32.71
N LYS A 157 40.57 -0.55 32.31
CA LYS A 157 39.68 0.36 31.58
C LYS A 157 40.39 0.90 30.34
#